data_AF-A0A9W7BRA4-F1
#
_entry.id   AF-A0A9W7BRA4-F1
#
_cell.length_a   1.000
_cell.length_b   1.000
_cell.length_c   1.000
_cell.angle_alpha   90.00
_cell.angle_beta   90.00
_cell.angle_gamma   90.00
#
_symmetry.space_group_name_H-M   'P 1'
#
loop_
_entity.id
_entity.type
_entity.pdbx_description
1 polymer ?
#
loop_
_entity_poly.entity_id
_entity_poly.type
_entity_poly.pdbx_seq_one_letter_code
_entity_poly.pdbx_strand_id
1 'polypeptide(L)'
;MLFKSFLAFLCLVSVTAFSPVAPRTSLSPSAAVRTNVPRTSTSLNVFGTKKAKISPEEQARIDSYWEGDWVCKDCGYIYNRDECAGFYFEEQGKGFRCPQCSGPRRRYAKKVGDKVGTTLDGGDAPILLFSFGGMAATIAFGIWAVDNL
;
A
#
# COMPACT_ATOMS: atom_id res chain seq x y z
N MET A 1 49.96 26.06 15.35
CA MET A 1 48.93 26.96 14.76
C MET A 1 48.56 26.64 13.31
N LEU A 2 49.24 25.72 12.59
CA LEU A 2 48.87 25.35 11.21
C LEU A 2 47.72 24.35 11.05
N PHE A 3 47.32 23.61 12.09
CA PHE A 3 46.30 22.56 11.97
C PHE A 3 44.85 23.10 11.92
N LYS A 4 44.63 24.32 12.43
CA LYS A 4 43.29 24.95 12.45
C LYS A 4 42.84 25.46 11.07
N SER A 5 43.77 25.71 10.13
CA SER A 5 43.44 26.20 8.79
C SER A 5 43.06 25.09 7.80
N PHE A 6 43.47 23.83 8.05
CA PHE A 6 43.10 22.71 7.15
C PHE A 6 41.66 22.23 7.36
N LEU A 7 41.11 22.37 8.57
CA LEU A 7 39.72 22.02 8.86
C LEU A 7 38.70 23.00 8.24
N ALA A 8 39.11 24.23 7.93
CA ALA A 8 38.23 25.22 7.31
C ALA A 8 38.07 25.02 5.78
N PHE A 9 39.04 24.37 5.12
CA PHE A 9 39.02 24.20 3.66
C PHE A 9 38.26 22.96 3.18
N LEU A 10 38.02 21.98 4.05
CA LEU A 10 37.27 20.76 3.73
C LEU A 10 35.74 20.95 3.77
N CYS A 11 35.24 22.10 4.23
CA CYS A 11 33.80 22.39 4.32
C CYS A 11 33.18 23.03 3.06
N LEU A 12 33.93 23.26 1.99
CA LEU A 12 33.45 24.02 0.82
C LEU A 12 33.21 23.19 -0.47
N VAL A 13 33.34 21.86 -0.45
CA VAL A 13 33.29 21.03 -1.69
C VAL A 13 32.15 20.00 -1.73
N SER A 14 31.03 20.20 -1.02
CA SER A 14 29.96 19.16 -0.98
C SER A 14 28.54 19.62 -1.27
N VAL A 15 28.32 20.83 -1.81
CA VAL A 15 26.95 21.32 -2.06
C VAL A 15 26.74 21.69 -3.51
N THR A 16 26.73 20.70 -4.41
CA THR A 16 25.98 20.80 -5.67
C THR A 16 25.51 19.42 -6.12
N ALA A 17 24.22 19.33 -6.46
CA ALA A 17 23.52 18.24 -7.15
C ALA A 17 22.82 17.17 -6.29
N PHE A 18 21.75 17.59 -5.60
CA PHE A 18 20.52 16.80 -5.55
C PHE A 18 19.32 17.73 -5.76
N SER A 19 18.79 17.74 -6.99
CA SER A 19 17.48 18.32 -7.29
C SER A 19 16.40 17.25 -7.02
N PRO A 20 15.49 17.44 -6.06
CA PRO A 20 14.26 16.66 -6.04
C PRO A 20 13.32 17.17 -7.14
N VAL A 21 13.06 16.34 -8.14
CA VAL A 21 11.91 16.49 -9.02
C VAL A 21 10.66 16.35 -8.15
N ALA A 22 9.95 17.46 -7.96
CA ALA A 22 8.69 17.51 -7.24
C ALA A 22 7.59 16.76 -8.03
N PRO A 23 6.85 15.83 -7.42
CA PRO A 23 5.56 15.42 -7.97
C PRO A 23 4.55 16.55 -7.77
N ARG A 24 3.87 16.94 -8.85
CA ARG A 24 2.69 17.80 -8.82
C ARG A 24 1.57 17.09 -8.08
N THR A 25 1.35 17.44 -6.83
CA THR A 25 0.07 17.25 -6.14
C THR A 25 -0.83 18.45 -6.47
N SER A 26 -1.68 18.32 -7.50
CA SER A 26 -2.88 19.16 -7.57
C SER A 26 -3.92 18.54 -6.63
N LEU A 27 -4.04 19.12 -5.45
CA LEU A 27 -5.20 18.98 -4.60
C LEU A 27 -6.43 19.50 -5.36
N SER A 28 -7.38 18.60 -5.62
CA SER A 28 -8.79 18.95 -5.77
C SER A 28 -9.52 18.39 -4.57
N PRO A 29 -10.23 19.23 -3.80
CA PRO A 29 -11.45 18.81 -3.16
C PRO A 29 -12.60 19.57 -3.84
N SER A 30 -13.17 18.96 -4.87
CA SER A 30 -14.54 19.26 -5.26
C SER A 30 -15.42 19.01 -4.05
N ALA A 31 -16.16 20.03 -3.66
CA ALA A 31 -17.15 20.02 -2.62
C ALA A 31 -18.03 18.76 -2.70
N ALA A 32 -18.25 18.16 -1.53
CA ALA A 32 -19.17 17.07 -1.33
C ALA A 32 -20.59 17.48 -1.76
N VAL A 33 -21.00 17.05 -2.96
CA VAL A 33 -22.42 16.95 -3.29
C VAL A 33 -22.89 15.61 -2.73
N ARG A 34 -23.49 15.69 -1.54
CA ARG A 34 -24.19 14.60 -0.88
C ARG A 34 -25.52 14.38 -1.61
N THR A 35 -25.53 13.65 -2.72
CA THR A 35 -26.79 13.09 -3.23
C THR A 35 -27.13 11.86 -2.39
N ASN A 36 -28.11 12.01 -1.51
CA ASN A 36 -28.91 10.89 -1.05
C ASN A 36 -29.61 10.31 -2.29
N VAL A 37 -28.99 9.32 -2.93
CA VAL A 37 -29.70 8.50 -3.91
C VAL A 37 -30.54 7.51 -3.09
N PRO A 38 -31.87 7.64 -3.07
CA PRO A 38 -32.72 6.63 -2.45
C PRO A 38 -32.43 5.29 -3.13
N ARG A 39 -32.36 4.21 -2.33
CA ARG A 39 -32.40 2.84 -2.84
C ARG A 39 -33.56 2.74 -3.81
N THR A 40 -33.26 2.69 -5.10
CA THR A 40 -34.24 2.35 -6.12
C THR A 40 -34.58 0.88 -5.91
N SER A 41 -35.62 0.66 -5.13
CA SER A 41 -36.37 -0.58 -5.04
C SER A 41 -37.11 -0.79 -6.36
N THR A 42 -36.40 -1.14 -7.43
CA THR A 42 -37.06 -1.68 -8.62
C THR A 42 -37.40 -3.13 -8.34
N SER A 43 -38.65 -3.29 -7.95
CA SER A 43 -39.44 -4.51 -7.93
C SER A 43 -39.20 -5.40 -9.16
N LEU A 44 -38.39 -6.43 -9.01
CA LEU A 44 -38.45 -7.65 -9.82
C LEU A 44 -38.27 -8.88 -8.92
N ASN A 45 -39.06 -8.95 -7.85
CA ASN A 45 -39.23 -10.16 -7.03
C ASN A 45 -40.42 -11.00 -7.55
N VAL A 46 -40.41 -11.41 -8.83
CA VAL A 46 -41.53 -12.13 -9.48
C VAL A 46 -41.18 -13.58 -9.86
N PHE A 47 -39.93 -14.01 -9.70
CA PHE A 47 -39.57 -15.42 -9.84
C PHE A 47 -39.01 -15.95 -8.53
N GLY A 48 -39.74 -16.89 -7.93
CA GLY A 48 -39.59 -17.32 -6.55
C GLY A 48 -38.15 -17.65 -6.15
N THR A 49 -37.81 -17.24 -4.93
CA THR A 49 -36.60 -17.63 -4.22
C THR A 49 -36.66 -19.12 -3.86
N LYS A 50 -36.43 -20.00 -4.84
CA LYS A 50 -35.81 -21.28 -4.51
C LYS A 50 -34.36 -20.95 -4.19
N LYS A 51 -34.02 -20.95 -2.91
CA LYS A 51 -32.64 -21.13 -2.45
C LYS A 51 -32.11 -22.35 -3.19
N ALA A 52 -31.35 -22.15 -4.26
CA ALA A 52 -30.61 -23.22 -4.89
C ALA A 52 -29.79 -23.84 -3.76
N LYS A 53 -30.01 -25.13 -3.49
CA LYS A 53 -29.18 -25.88 -2.55
C LYS A 53 -27.82 -25.96 -3.21
N ILE A 54 -26.97 -24.97 -2.94
CA ILE A 54 -25.54 -25.04 -3.19
C ILE A 54 -25.10 -26.31 -2.46
N SER A 55 -24.51 -27.25 -3.19
CA SER A 55 -24.10 -28.51 -2.58
C SER A 55 -23.07 -28.22 -1.50
N PRO A 56 -22.99 -29.05 -0.44
CA PRO A 56 -22.01 -28.87 0.62
C PRO A 56 -20.57 -28.78 0.07
N GLU A 57 -20.28 -29.48 -1.03
CA GLU A 57 -18.98 -29.42 -1.70
C GLU A 57 -18.73 -28.12 -2.48
N GLU A 58 -19.78 -27.47 -2.99
CA GLU A 58 -19.65 -26.17 -3.67
C GLU A 58 -19.51 -25.05 -2.64
N GLN A 59 -20.23 -25.14 -1.52
CA GLN A 59 -20.09 -24.20 -0.42
C GLN A 59 -18.68 -24.28 0.20
N ALA A 60 -18.12 -25.48 0.40
CA ALA A 60 -16.75 -25.64 0.88
C ALA A 60 -15.69 -25.08 -0.09
N ARG A 61 -15.96 -25.11 -1.40
CA ARG A 61 -15.10 -24.46 -2.40
C ARG A 61 -15.20 -22.94 -2.30
N ILE A 62 -16.40 -22.39 -2.13
CA ILE A 62 -16.60 -20.94 -1.94
C ILE A 62 -15.90 -20.46 -0.66
N ASP A 63 -16.06 -21.19 0.44
CA ASP A 63 -15.42 -20.86 1.73
C ASP A 63 -13.89 -21.02 1.67
N SER A 64 -13.36 -21.80 0.73
CA SER A 64 -11.91 -21.91 0.45
C SER A 64 -11.34 -20.71 -0.31
N TYR A 65 -12.19 -19.98 -1.04
CA TYR A 65 -11.82 -18.70 -1.62
C TYR A 65 -11.92 -17.64 -0.54
N TRP A 66 -10.77 -17.20 -0.06
CA TRP A 66 -10.71 -16.14 0.93
C TRP A 66 -11.44 -14.89 0.43
N GLU A 67 -12.55 -14.54 1.09
CA GLU A 67 -13.32 -13.34 0.85
C GLU A 67 -12.47 -12.10 1.16
N GLY A 68 -11.84 -11.52 0.15
CA GLY A 68 -11.08 -10.29 0.26
C GLY A 68 -11.00 -9.57 -1.08
N ASP A 69 -11.25 -8.26 -1.05
CA ASP A 69 -11.20 -7.41 -2.24
C ASP A 69 -9.79 -7.44 -2.84
N TRP A 70 -9.67 -7.82 -4.11
CA TRP A 70 -8.42 -7.71 -4.85
C TRP A 70 -8.29 -6.31 -5.43
N VAL A 71 -7.23 -5.59 -5.07
CA VAL A 71 -7.04 -4.20 -5.48
C VAL A 71 -5.84 -4.09 -6.41
N CYS A 72 -6.02 -3.42 -7.54
CA CYS A 72 -4.93 -3.13 -8.46
C CYS A 72 -3.95 -2.11 -7.85
N LYS A 73 -2.66 -2.45 -7.76
CA LYS A 73 -1.61 -1.55 -7.27
C LYS A 73 -1.44 -0.29 -8.12
N ASP A 74 -1.67 -0.38 -9.43
CA ASP A 74 -1.38 0.74 -10.35
C ASP A 74 -2.44 1.84 -10.33
N CYS A 75 -3.71 1.48 -10.18
CA CYS A 75 -4.83 2.41 -10.32
C CYS A 75 -5.86 2.36 -9.19
N GLY A 76 -5.72 1.43 -8.24
CA GLY A 76 -6.65 1.28 -7.12
C GLY A 76 -8.00 0.64 -7.49
N TYR A 77 -8.19 0.15 -8.72
CA TYR A 77 -9.42 -0.55 -9.09
C TYR A 77 -9.63 -1.80 -8.23
N ILE A 78 -10.81 -1.89 -7.61
CA ILE A 78 -11.27 -3.02 -6.80
C ILE A 78 -11.92 -4.04 -7.73
N TYR A 79 -11.44 -5.28 -7.69
CA TYR A 79 -11.94 -6.35 -8.52
C TYR A 79 -13.39 -6.66 -8.19
N ASN A 80 -14.27 -6.50 -9.18
CA ASN A 80 -15.67 -6.90 -9.09
C ASN A 80 -15.88 -8.17 -9.94
N ARG A 81 -16.41 -9.23 -9.32
CA ARG A 81 -16.70 -10.50 -9.97
C ARG A 81 -17.70 -10.34 -11.12
N ASP A 82 -18.71 -9.49 -10.93
CA ASP A 82 -19.79 -9.31 -11.90
C ASP A 82 -19.28 -8.61 -13.18
N GLU A 83 -18.28 -7.74 -13.05
CA GLU A 83 -17.64 -7.06 -14.17
C GLU A 83 -16.59 -7.93 -14.87
N CYS A 84 -16.02 -8.91 -14.16
CA CYS A 84 -14.89 -9.72 -14.61
C CYS A 84 -15.30 -11.19 -14.87
N ALA A 85 -16.31 -11.39 -15.72
CA ALA A 85 -16.77 -12.69 -16.22
C ALA A 85 -17.29 -13.68 -15.16
N GLY A 86 -17.63 -13.21 -13.96
CA GLY A 86 -18.25 -14.04 -12.93
C GLY A 86 -17.29 -14.97 -12.19
N PHE A 87 -15.99 -14.95 -12.50
CA PHE A 87 -14.99 -15.84 -11.91
C PHE A 87 -14.38 -15.26 -10.63
N TYR A 88 -13.86 -16.12 -9.76
CA TYR A 88 -12.99 -15.65 -8.70
C TYR A 88 -11.65 -15.19 -9.28
N PHE A 89 -11.04 -14.18 -8.66
CA PHE A 89 -9.78 -13.60 -9.14
C PHE A 89 -8.66 -14.65 -9.30
N GLU A 90 -8.67 -15.68 -8.44
CA GLU A 90 -7.68 -16.77 -8.45
C GLU A 90 -7.82 -17.68 -9.68
N GLU A 91 -9.06 -17.95 -10.11
CA GLU A 91 -9.40 -18.77 -11.28
C GLU A 91 -9.12 -18.04 -12.60
N GLN A 92 -9.06 -16.71 -12.56
CA GLN A 92 -8.90 -15.90 -13.75
C GLN A 92 -7.55 -16.15 -14.44
N GLY A 93 -7.53 -16.63 -15.69
CA GLY A 93 -6.28 -16.98 -16.39
C GLY A 93 -5.23 -15.85 -16.57
N LYS A 94 -4.03 -16.23 -17.04
CA LYS A 94 -2.85 -15.35 -17.25
C LYS A 94 -3.09 -14.16 -18.21
N GLY A 95 -4.23 -14.10 -18.89
CA GLY A 95 -4.62 -13.03 -19.81
C GLY A 95 -5.39 -11.86 -19.18
N PHE A 96 -5.74 -11.93 -17.89
CA PHE A 96 -6.52 -10.87 -17.25
C PHE A 96 -5.78 -9.54 -17.18
N ARG A 97 -6.50 -8.48 -17.55
CA ARG A 97 -6.06 -7.09 -17.53
C ARG A 97 -7.04 -6.26 -16.72
N CYS A 98 -6.50 -5.35 -15.93
CA CYS A 98 -7.30 -4.37 -15.21
C CYS A 98 -8.12 -3.52 -16.20
N PRO A 99 -9.44 -3.36 -16.01
CA PRO A 99 -10.28 -2.57 -16.92
C PRO A 99 -9.97 -1.07 -16.90
N GLN A 100 -9.39 -0.54 -15.81
CA GLN A 100 -9.06 0.88 -15.69
C GLN A 100 -7.67 1.23 -16.25
N CYS A 101 -6.65 0.40 -15.98
CA CYS A 101 -5.26 0.72 -16.30
C CYS A 101 -4.57 -0.27 -17.25
N SER A 102 -5.27 -1.32 -17.71
CA SER A 102 -4.72 -2.42 -18.52
C SER A 102 -3.56 -3.20 -17.86
N GLY A 103 -3.36 -3.02 -16.55
CA GLY A 103 -2.32 -3.69 -15.78
C GLY A 103 -2.52 -5.22 -15.74
N PRO A 104 -1.44 -6.02 -15.84
CA PRO A 104 -1.48 -7.47 -15.71
C PRO A 104 -1.93 -7.93 -14.32
N ARG A 105 -2.55 -9.12 -14.26
CA ARG A 105 -3.02 -9.80 -13.04
C ARG A 105 -2.04 -9.77 -11.86
N ARG A 106 -0.73 -9.89 -12.12
CA ARG A 106 0.33 -9.88 -11.08
C ARG A 106 0.43 -8.60 -10.25
N ARG A 107 -0.20 -7.49 -10.66
CA ARG A 107 -0.16 -6.21 -9.94
C ARG A 107 -1.32 -6.03 -8.96
N TYR A 108 -2.17 -7.04 -8.79
CA TYR A 108 -3.22 -7.02 -7.78
C TYR A 108 -2.67 -7.51 -6.43
N ALA A 109 -3.06 -6.81 -5.38
CA ALA A 109 -2.80 -7.19 -4.00
C ALA A 109 -4.13 -7.50 -3.31
N LYS A 110 -4.11 -8.48 -2.42
CA LYS A 110 -5.28 -8.81 -1.60
C LYS A 110 -5.42 -7.76 -0.50
N LYS A 111 -6.58 -7.13 -0.38
CA LYS A 111 -6.88 -6.18 0.69
C LYS A 111 -7.08 -6.95 1.99
N VAL A 112 -6.13 -6.83 2.93
CA VAL A 112 -6.22 -7.47 4.25
C VAL A 112 -6.81 -6.46 5.24
N GLY A 113 -8.14 -6.30 5.21
CA GLY A 113 -8.87 -5.35 6.07
C GLY A 113 -8.54 -3.87 5.81
N ASP A 114 -9.30 -2.95 6.40
CA ASP A 114 -9.13 -1.49 6.22
C ASP A 114 -7.87 -0.91 6.87
N LYS A 115 -6.99 -1.75 7.42
CA LYS A 115 -5.68 -1.34 7.95
C LYS A 115 -4.64 -1.44 6.85
N VAL A 116 -4.52 -0.36 6.09
CA VAL A 116 -3.40 -0.14 5.18
C VAL A 116 -2.10 -0.15 5.99
N GLY A 117 -1.38 -1.28 5.98
CA GLY A 117 0.07 -1.42 6.16
C GLY A 117 0.80 -0.67 7.28
N THR A 118 0.13 -0.24 8.35
CA THR A 118 0.76 0.57 9.41
C THR A 118 0.97 -0.18 10.72
N THR A 119 0.29 -1.32 10.94
CA THR A 119 0.28 -1.95 12.28
C THR A 119 0.43 -3.47 12.33
N LEU A 120 0.62 -4.20 11.22
CA LEU A 120 0.87 -5.64 11.28
C LEU A 120 1.87 -6.07 10.20
N ASP A 121 3.15 -5.93 10.57
CA ASP A 121 4.40 -6.30 9.90
C ASP A 121 4.93 -5.42 8.76
N GLY A 122 6.04 -4.74 9.04
CA GLY A 122 6.79 -3.97 8.06
C GLY A 122 8.19 -3.54 8.50
N GLY A 123 8.89 -4.35 9.29
CA GLY A 123 10.36 -4.47 9.23
C GLY A 123 11.27 -3.28 9.57
N ASP A 124 10.76 -2.08 9.84
CA ASP A 124 11.63 -0.90 10.06
C ASP A 124 12.12 -0.74 11.51
N ALA A 125 11.58 -1.50 12.47
CA ALA A 125 12.08 -1.51 13.84
C ALA A 125 13.59 -1.84 13.95
N PRO A 126 14.14 -2.89 13.28
CA PRO A 126 15.57 -3.15 13.31
C PRO A 126 16.38 -2.02 12.67
N ILE A 127 15.95 -1.42 11.55
CA ILE A 127 16.73 -0.33 10.94
C ILE A 127 16.76 0.90 11.83
N LEU A 128 15.64 1.25 12.45
CA LEU A 128 15.57 2.37 13.40
C LEU A 128 16.42 2.09 14.64
N LEU A 129 16.40 0.87 15.17
CA LEU A 129 17.21 0.50 16.32
C LEU A 129 18.71 0.60 16.03
N PHE A 130 19.17 0.11 14.87
CA PHE A 130 20.58 0.21 14.49
C PHE A 130 20.99 1.65 14.17
N SER A 131 20.14 2.44 13.52
CA SER A 131 20.43 3.85 13.22
C SER A 131 20.55 4.69 14.49
N PHE A 132 19.54 4.64 15.37
CA PHE A 132 19.57 5.41 16.61
C PHE A 132 20.59 4.87 17.61
N GLY A 133 20.73 3.54 17.71
CA GLY A 133 21.73 2.90 18.57
C GLY A 133 23.15 3.23 18.15
N GLY A 134 23.47 3.19 16.86
CA GLY A 134 24.79 3.53 16.33
C GLY A 134 25.16 4.99 16.56
N MET A 135 24.21 5.90 16.35
CA MET A 135 24.40 7.33 16.64
C MET A 135 24.66 7.58 18.13
N ALA A 136 23.84 7.00 19.01
CA ALA A 136 24.00 7.14 20.46
C ALA A 136 25.35 6.59 20.94
N ALA A 137 25.77 5.43 20.43
CA ALA A 137 27.05 4.81 20.76
C ALA A 137 28.25 5.69 20.35
N THR A 138 28.17 6.33 19.17
CA THR A 138 29.23 7.22 18.68
C THR A 138 29.36 8.47 19.55
N ILE A 139 28.23 9.06 19.96
CA ILE A 139 28.22 10.20 20.88
C ILE A 139 28.79 9.81 22.25
N ALA A 140 28.35 8.67 22.80
CA ALA A 140 28.83 8.17 24.09
C ALA A 140 30.34 7.90 24.09
N PHE A 141 30.85 7.29 23.02
CA PHE A 141 32.29 7.07 22.86
C PHE A 141 33.07 8.39 22.79
N GLY A 142 32.54 9.38 22.08
CA GLY A 142 33.16 10.71 22.02
C GLY A 142 33.26 11.39 23.37
N ILE A 143 32.21 11.34 24.20
CA ILE A 143 32.22 11.91 25.55
C ILE A 143 33.24 11.16 26.44
N TRP A 144 33.18 9.83 26.45
CA TRP A 144 34.10 9.01 27.23
C TRP A 144 35.56 9.27 26.86
N ALA A 145 35.87 9.41 25.57
CA ALA A 145 37.21 9.68 25.10
C ALA A 145 37.74 11.04 25.54
N VAL A 146 36.89 12.07 25.71
CA VAL A 146 37.30 13.39 26.22
C VAL A 146 37.62 13.34 27.71
N ASP A 147 36.86 12.57 28.50
CA ASP A 147 37.03 12.51 29.95
C ASP A 147 38.22 11.63 30.39
N ASN A 148 38.70 10.73 29.52
CA ASN A 148 39.75 9.75 29.83
C ASN A 148 41.08 10.01 29.11
N LEU A 149 41.21 11.17 28.44
CA LEU A 149 42.44 11.65 27.81
C LEU A 149 43.08 12.78 28.62
#